data_AF-N6TRZ4-F1
#
_entry.id   AF-N6TRZ4-F1
#
_cell.length_a   1.000
_cell.length_b   1.000
_cell.length_c   1.000
_cell.angle_alpha   90.00
_cell.angle_beta   90.00
_cell.angle_gamma   90.00
#
_symmetry.space_group_name_H-M   'P 1'
#
loop_
_entity.id
_entity.type
_entity.pdbx_description
1 polymer ?
#
loop_
_entity_poly.entity_id
_entity_poly.type
_entity_poly.pdbx_seq_one_letter_code
_entity_poly.pdbx_strand_id
1 'polypeptide(L)'
;MLIIVFKNYSIRAIRPRNSGGRPEKTDTRDERKGWACIPYIHGVTDRIARILEKHRVKTVFKPTRTIQQTLRSANDKRDPLSAPGVYRVLCSCGRAYIGTTKRSVNTRITEHKKVAD
;
A
#
# COMPACT_ATOMS: atom_id res chain seq x y z
N MET A 1 -3.03 35.10 -3.28
CA MET A 1 -3.81 34.02 -3.93
C MET A 1 -3.59 32.71 -3.16
N LEU A 2 -4.56 32.25 -2.35
CA LEU A 2 -4.50 30.93 -1.72
C LEU A 2 -5.10 29.90 -2.69
N ILE A 3 -4.47 28.73 -2.82
CA ILE A 3 -4.89 27.68 -3.76
C ILE A 3 -5.11 26.38 -2.99
N ILE A 4 -6.32 25.82 -3.13
CA ILE A 4 -6.70 24.55 -2.50
C ILE A 4 -6.98 23.54 -3.60
N VAL A 5 -6.32 22.38 -3.54
CA VAL A 5 -6.53 21.25 -4.46
C VAL A 5 -7.43 20.23 -3.78
N PHE A 6 -8.60 19.96 -4.36
CA PHE A 6 -9.47 18.89 -3.89
C PHE A 6 -8.98 17.56 -4.49
N LYS A 7 -8.48 16.67 -3.63
CA LYS A 7 -8.06 15.34 -4.04
C LYS A 7 -9.28 14.48 -4.37
N ASN A 8 -9.44 14.11 -5.63
CA ASN A 8 -10.27 12.96 -5.99
C ASN A 8 -9.45 11.69 -5.71
N TYR A 9 -9.55 11.20 -4.48
CA TYR A 9 -9.03 9.88 -4.15
C TYR A 9 -9.85 8.83 -4.91
N SER A 10 -9.21 8.17 -5.88
CA SER A 10 -9.72 6.89 -6.39
C SER A 10 -9.77 5.93 -5.20
N ILE A 11 -10.96 5.68 -4.70
CA ILE A 11 -11.21 4.66 -3.68
C ILE A 11 -11.03 3.32 -4.38
N ARG A 12 -9.78 2.85 -4.51
CA ARG A 12 -9.54 1.45 -4.82
C ARG A 12 -10.07 0.67 -3.62
N ALA A 13 -11.28 0.12 -3.77
CA ALA A 13 -11.86 -0.78 -2.79
C ALA A 13 -10.81 -1.85 -2.47
N ILE A 14 -10.37 -1.89 -1.21
CA ILE A 14 -9.59 -2.99 -0.68
C ILE A 14 -10.55 -4.18 -0.75
N ARG A 15 -10.44 -5.01 -1.79
CA ARG A 15 -11.22 -6.25 -1.86
C ARG A 15 -10.88 -7.03 -0.59
N PRO A 16 -11.85 -7.40 0.26
CA PRO A 16 -11.57 -8.26 1.39
C PRO A 16 -10.90 -9.52 0.83
N ARG A 17 -9.79 -9.90 1.44
CA ARG A 17 -9.14 -11.16 1.14
C ARG A 17 -10.19 -12.24 1.32
N ASN A 18 -10.56 -12.94 0.25
CA ASN A 18 -11.41 -14.12 0.33
C ASN A 18 -10.66 -15.14 1.18
N SER A 19 -10.99 -15.20 2.47
CA SER A 19 -10.60 -16.29 3.35
C SER A 19 -11.44 -17.49 2.96
N GLY A 20 -11.13 -18.07 1.79
CA GLY A 20 -11.58 -19.41 1.44
C GLY A 20 -11.25 -20.33 2.62
N GLY A 21 -12.28 -21.00 3.11
CA GLY A 21 -12.31 -21.67 4.42
C GLY A 21 -11.02 -22.40 4.74
N ARG A 22 -10.44 -22.05 5.90
CA ARG A 22 -9.50 -22.93 6.58
C ARG A 22 -10.28 -24.21 6.89
N PRO A 23 -9.88 -25.41 6.42
CA PRO A 23 -10.55 -26.62 6.88
C PRO A 23 -10.39 -26.66 8.39
N GLU A 24 -11.53 -26.65 9.07
CA GLU A 24 -11.65 -26.87 10.51
C GLU A 24 -10.97 -28.19 10.79
N LYS A 25 -9.81 -28.12 11.46
CA LYS A 25 -9.08 -29.32 11.82
C LYS A 25 -9.81 -29.90 13.01
N THR A 26 -10.44 -31.04 12.78
CA THR A 26 -10.98 -31.93 13.79
C THR A 26 -10.01 -32.05 14.96
N ASP A 27 -10.57 -31.80 16.14
CA ASP A 27 -9.95 -32.00 17.45
C ASP A 27 -9.56 -33.47 17.61
N THR A 28 -8.34 -33.80 17.21
CA THR A 28 -7.65 -34.97 17.75
C THR A 28 -6.59 -34.46 18.70
N ARG A 29 -6.76 -34.85 19.96
CA ARG A 29 -5.87 -34.61 21.10
C ARG A 29 -4.48 -35.16 20.82
N ASP A 30 -3.69 -34.47 20.00
CA ASP A 30 -2.27 -34.74 19.79
C ASP A 30 -1.50 -33.78 20.71
N GLU A 31 -0.61 -34.33 21.51
CA GLU A 31 0.27 -33.63 22.46
C GLU A 31 0.72 -32.28 21.87
N ARG A 32 0.61 -31.18 22.62
CA ARG A 32 0.87 -29.80 22.13
C ARG A 32 2.23 -29.67 21.44
N LYS A 33 2.33 -30.02 20.15
CA LYS A 33 3.53 -29.85 19.33
C LYS A 33 3.70 -28.35 19.12
N GLY A 34 4.69 -27.78 19.78
CA GLY A 34 5.10 -26.40 19.54
C GLY A 34 5.41 -26.19 18.07
N TRP A 35 5.11 -25.00 17.55
CA TRP A 35 5.48 -24.62 16.20
C TRP A 35 6.41 -23.41 16.25
N ALA A 36 7.48 -23.46 15.45
CA ALA A 36 8.47 -22.41 15.34
C ALA A 36 8.38 -21.80 13.94
N CYS A 37 8.31 -20.47 13.85
CA CYS A 37 8.32 -19.77 12.57
C CYS A 37 9.67 -19.07 12.39
N ILE A 38 10.43 -19.49 11.38
CA ILE A 38 11.77 -18.96 11.11
C ILE A 38 11.89 -18.47 9.66
N PRO A 39 12.70 -17.43 9.39
CA PRO A 39 12.98 -17.02 8.03
C PRO A 39 13.77 -18.10 7.28
N TYR A 40 13.48 -18.35 6.00
CA TYR A 40 14.24 -19.31 5.20
C TYR A 40 15.60 -18.73 4.82
N ILE A 41 16.67 -19.42 5.23
CA ILE A 41 18.06 -19.14 4.87
C ILE A 41 18.66 -20.45 4.42
N HIS A 42 18.95 -20.54 3.12
CA HIS A 42 19.44 -21.75 2.49
C HIS A 42 20.64 -22.35 3.25
N GLY A 43 20.55 -23.62 3.62
CA GLY A 43 21.62 -24.38 4.27
C GLY A 43 21.75 -24.18 5.78
N VAL A 44 21.19 -23.11 6.35
CA VAL A 44 21.20 -22.82 7.79
C VAL A 44 19.89 -23.28 8.42
N THR A 45 18.77 -22.76 7.93
CA THR A 45 17.46 -23.02 8.54
C THR A 45 17.00 -24.46 8.34
N ASP A 46 17.54 -25.15 7.33
CA ASP A 46 17.33 -26.58 7.10
C ASP A 46 17.93 -27.43 8.24
N ARG A 47 19.13 -27.07 8.71
CA ARG A 47 19.77 -27.74 9.85
C ARG A 47 19.00 -27.50 11.15
N ILE A 48 18.57 -26.26 11.35
CA ILE A 48 17.78 -25.87 12.52
C ILE A 48 16.44 -26.62 12.53
N ALA A 49 15.78 -26.73 11.37
CA ALA A 49 14.54 -27.48 11.25
C ALA A 49 14.71 -28.96 11.59
N ARG A 50 15.80 -29.59 11.13
CA ARG A 50 16.12 -30.99 11.46
C ARG A 50 16.36 -31.19 12.96
N ILE A 51 16.92 -30.21 13.66
CA ILE A 51 17.08 -30.27 15.12
C ILE A 51 15.71 -30.12 15.80
N LEU A 52 14.92 -29.13 15.39
CA LEU A 52 13.60 -28.87 15.97
C LEU A 52 12.62 -30.04 15.77
N GLU A 53 12.71 -30.75 14.64
CA GLU A 53 11.91 -31.94 14.36
C GLU A 53 12.19 -33.08 15.36
N LYS A 54 13.46 -33.27 15.76
CA LYS A 54 13.83 -34.25 16.81
C LYS A 54 13.18 -33.92 18.16
N HIS A 55 13.00 -32.63 18.44
CA HIS A 55 12.33 -32.14 19.65
C HIS A 55 10.81 -32.04 19.50
N ARG A 56 10.21 -32.67 18.48
CA ARG A 56 8.77 -32.64 18.18
C ARG A 56 8.22 -31.22 17.95
N VAL A 57 9.06 -30.28 17.51
CA VAL A 57 8.66 -28.91 17.16
C VAL A 57 8.49 -28.79 15.65
N LYS A 58 7.31 -28.36 15.19
CA LYS A 58 7.03 -28.17 13.77
C LYS A 58 7.57 -26.82 13.27
N THR A 59 8.47 -26.82 12.30
CA THR A 59 8.98 -25.58 11.71
C THR A 59 8.16 -25.10 10.52
N VAL A 60 7.88 -23.80 10.47
CA VAL A 60 7.26 -23.11 9.34
C VAL A 60 8.22 -22.05 8.82
N PHE A 61 8.61 -22.17 7.56
CA PHE A 61 9.51 -21.23 6.91
C PHE A 61 8.77 -20.02 6.36
N LYS A 62 9.32 -18.82 6.57
CA LYS A 62 8.86 -17.58 5.92
C LYS A 62 9.96 -17.00 5.03
N PRO A 63 9.64 -16.46 3.85
CA PRO A 63 10.62 -15.71 3.07
C PRO A 63 11.08 -14.46 3.85
N THR A 64 12.38 -14.16 3.80
CA THR A 64 12.97 -12.96 4.45
C THR A 64 12.46 -11.66 3.84
N ARG A 65 12.22 -11.66 2.53
CA ARG A 65 11.62 -10.54 1.80
C ARG A 65 10.56 -11.07 0.83
N THR A 66 9.45 -10.36 0.75
CA THR A 66 8.43 -10.68 -0.26
C THR A 66 8.80 -10.06 -1.61
N ILE A 67 8.32 -10.65 -2.71
CA ILE A 67 8.54 -10.11 -4.06
C ILE A 67 8.07 -8.64 -4.13
N GLN A 68 6.96 -8.31 -3.46
CA GLN A 68 6.44 -6.94 -3.36
C GLN A 68 7.40 -5.96 -2.68
N GLN A 69 8.25 -6.42 -1.75
CA GLN A 69 9.26 -5.57 -1.11
C GLN A 69 10.48 -5.37 -2.00
N THR A 70 10.84 -6.36 -2.82
CA THR A 70 11.96 -6.28 -3.77
C THR A 70 11.59 -5.45 -5.01
N LEU A 71 10.39 -5.63 -5.53
CA LEU A 71 9.90 -4.88 -6.66
C LEU A 71 9.44 -3.50 -6.21
N ARG A 72 9.87 -2.44 -6.90
CA ARG A 72 9.28 -1.11 -6.71
C ARG A 72 7.79 -1.20 -7.00
N SER A 73 6.98 -0.55 -6.15
CA SER A 73 5.57 -0.37 -6.47
C SER A 73 5.47 0.33 -7.83
N ALA A 74 4.78 -0.28 -8.79
CA ALA A 74 4.60 0.26 -10.14
C ALA A 74 3.80 1.58 -10.17
N ASN A 75 3.31 2.04 -9.02
CA ASN A 75 2.68 3.34 -8.90
C ASN A 75 3.72 4.33 -8.39
N ASP A 76 4.30 5.09 -9.32
CA ASP A 76 5.00 6.32 -8.94
C ASP A 76 4.05 7.18 -8.11
N LYS A 77 4.52 7.61 -6.94
CA LYS A 77 3.84 8.61 -6.13
C LYS A 77 3.87 9.93 -6.91
N ARG A 78 2.94 10.13 -7.84
CA ARG A 78 2.81 11.40 -8.56
C ARG A 78 2.38 12.47 -7.58
N ASP A 79 2.97 13.66 -7.75
CA ASP A 79 2.53 14.85 -7.06
C ASP A 79 1.03 15.07 -7.35
N PRO A 80 0.17 15.27 -6.33
CA PRO A 80 -1.24 15.58 -6.50
C PRO A 80 -1.51 16.76 -7.45
N LEU A 81 -0.60 17.74 -7.55
CA LEU A 81 -0.68 18.90 -8.44
C LEU A 81 -0.41 18.54 -9.91
N SER A 82 0.29 17.44 -10.16
CA SER A 82 0.55 16.92 -11.51
C SER A 82 -0.61 16.10 -12.06
N ALA A 83 -1.58 15.75 -11.23
CA ALA A 83 -2.76 14.99 -11.62
C ALA A 83 -3.94 15.92 -12.02
N PRO A 84 -4.92 15.40 -12.79
CA PRO A 84 -6.18 16.09 -12.99
C PRO A 84 -6.95 16.22 -11.68
N GLY A 85 -7.70 17.31 -11.53
CA GLY A 85 -8.38 17.59 -10.26
C GLY A 85 -9.23 18.85 -10.30
N VAL A 86 -9.79 19.17 -9.14
CA VAL A 86 -10.55 20.39 -8.90
C VAL A 86 -9.67 21.32 -8.06
N TYR A 87 -9.60 22.59 -8.47
CA TYR A 87 -8.78 23.60 -7.80
C TYR A 87 -9.60 24.86 -7.52
N ARG A 88 -9.18 25.59 -6.50
CA ARG A 88 -9.78 26.86 -6.08
C ARG A 88 -8.75 27.97 -6.17
N VAL A 89 -9.11 29.10 -6.78
CA VAL A 89 -8.31 30.33 -6.87
C VAL A 89 -9.02 31.43 -6.09
N LEU A 90 -8.33 32.03 -5.10
CA LEU A 90 -8.85 33.20 -4.38
C LEU A 90 -8.46 34.51 -5.06
N CYS A 91 -9.45 35.36 -5.35
CA CYS A 91 -9.28 36.76 -5.73
C CYS A 91 -8.93 37.61 -4.51
N SER A 92 -8.19 38.70 -4.72
CA SER A 92 -8.02 39.78 -3.73
C SER A 92 -9.35 40.40 -3.29
N CYS A 93 -10.34 40.37 -4.18
CA CYS A 93 -11.72 40.84 -3.97
C CYS A 93 -12.61 39.92 -3.10
N GLY A 94 -12.03 38.91 -2.42
CA GLY A 94 -12.76 37.97 -1.56
C GLY A 94 -13.57 36.90 -2.30
N ARG A 95 -13.69 36.98 -3.64
CA ARG A 95 -14.35 35.95 -4.46
C ARG A 95 -13.41 34.78 -4.73
N ALA A 96 -13.98 33.60 -4.96
CA ALA A 96 -13.22 32.40 -5.30
C ALA A 96 -13.73 31.79 -6.61
N TYR A 97 -12.79 31.46 -7.51
CA TYR A 97 -13.08 30.67 -8.70
C TYR A 97 -12.78 29.19 -8.41
N ILE A 98 -13.71 28.30 -8.75
CA ILE A 98 -13.55 26.85 -8.60
C ILE A 98 -13.66 26.24 -9.99
N GLY A 99 -12.60 25.59 -10.45
CA GLY A 99 -12.51 25.00 -11.77
C GLY A 99 -12.12 23.52 -11.71
N THR A 100 -12.58 22.75 -12.70
CA THR A 100 -12.12 21.38 -12.94
C THR A 100 -11.12 21.36 -14.09
N THR A 101 -10.11 20.50 -14.02
CA THR A 101 -9.13 20.34 -15.11
C THR A 101 -8.79 18.88 -15.36
N LYS A 102 -8.81 18.52 -16.65
CA LYS A 102 -8.33 17.23 -17.14
C LYS A 102 -6.80 17.19 -17.33
N ARG A 103 -6.14 18.35 -17.36
CA ARG A 103 -4.67 18.50 -17.36
C ARG A 103 -4.18 18.63 -15.92
N SER A 104 -2.85 18.64 -15.71
CA SER A 104 -2.27 18.93 -14.40
C SER A 104 -2.82 20.22 -13.82
N VAL A 105 -3.17 20.18 -12.54
CA VAL A 105 -3.66 21.35 -11.80
C VAL A 105 -2.61 22.46 -11.77
N ASN A 106 -1.32 22.12 -11.70
CA ASN A 106 -0.22 23.10 -11.70
C ASN A 106 -0.20 23.97 -12.98
N THR A 107 -0.46 23.36 -14.15
CA THR A 107 -0.49 24.11 -15.42
C THR A 107 -1.63 25.13 -15.43
N ARG A 108 -2.84 24.74 -15.00
CA ARG A 108 -3.98 25.66 -14.94
C ARG A 108 -3.79 26.79 -13.93
N ILE A 109 -3.18 26.49 -12.79
CA ILE A 109 -2.83 27.52 -11.80
C ILE A 109 -1.88 28.55 -12.42
N THR A 110 -0.86 28.09 -13.15
CA THR A 110 0.14 28.98 -13.75
C THR A 110 -0.48 29.86 -14.84
N GLU A 111 -1.38 29.30 -15.66
CA GLU A 111 -2.17 30.07 -16.63
C GLU A 111 -3.00 31.18 -15.96
N HIS A 112 -3.71 30.86 -14.87
CA HIS A 112 -4.51 31.86 -14.15
C HIS A 112 -3.68 32.95 -13.48
N LYS A 113 -2.48 32.63 -12.97
CA LYS A 113 -1.57 33.64 -12.40
C LYS A 113 -1.09 34.63 -13.47
N LYS A 114 -0.70 34.13 -14.65
CA LYS A 114 -0.22 34.96 -15.77
C LYS A 114 -1.24 35.96 -16.32
N VAL A 115 -2.53 35.71 -16.10
CA VAL A 115 -3.63 36.59 -16.54
C VAL A 115 -4.02 37.59 -15.44
N ALA A 116 -3.63 37.32 -14.18
CA ALA A 116 -3.98 38.14 -13.03
C ALA A 116 -2.87 39.11 -12.60
N ASP A 117 -1.65 38.93 -13.11
CA ASP A 117 -0.59 39.95 -13.15
C ASP A 117 -0.81 40.88 -14.36
#